data_AF-A0A7S3L6M0-F1
#
_entry.id   AF-A0A7S3L6M0-F1
#
_cell.length_a   1.000
_cell.length_b   1.000
_cell.length_c   1.000
_cell.angle_alpha   90.00
_cell.angle_beta   90.00
_cell.angle_gamma   90.00
#
_symmetry.space_group_name_H-M   'P 1'
#
loop_
_entity.id
_entity.type
_entity.pdbx_description
1 polymer ?
#
loop_
_entity_poly.entity_id
_entity_poly.type
_entity_poly.pdbx_seq_one_letter_code
_entity_poly.pdbx_strand_id
1 'polypeptide(L)'
;MSTARSLFVCFICFQGALAFRAPAFPTRHSSSALWGKVKRGKLGREIDAATAPVRTKKNKKSTIASKKTDANISPALAEWMASQEEDGVTTSTDSLRTASSTTTSSSASTYTSFDDEEDPSNRKNKKPMKQSARKAAEDARDVRVKVLVKELQESLESKAPFDVILNIIGEIMNLPAANFKQLSASAARQDFRLAWVGSDEAVCHVGTGLHKVPLARLQEVFLSFCGRNRVEIQEVIRILGPFPNVKNTLQGQSSFTRDLESDVVQWRLTWDSMVDGTGKEILAGKDENIQRVDLQVYFSCPTVLIAVVPPDADNYAIKRADPLEDQGQHVLVFVREDNLNEQLEALRVG
;
A
#
# COMPACT_ATOMS: atom_id res chain seq x y z
N MET A 1 -41.31 25.67 -4.42
CA MET A 1 -40.84 26.87 -3.70
C MET A 1 -40.85 26.57 -2.20
N SER A 2 -40.02 27.27 -1.42
CA SER A 2 -39.91 27.23 0.05
C SER A 2 -39.30 25.97 0.70
N THR A 3 -38.02 26.15 1.00
CA THR A 3 -37.19 25.53 2.05
C THR A 3 -37.86 25.28 3.41
N ALA A 4 -37.42 24.20 4.09
CA ALA A 4 -37.13 24.22 5.52
C ALA A 4 -36.02 23.21 5.86
N ARG A 5 -34.87 23.67 6.37
CA ARG A 5 -33.80 22.84 6.94
C ARG A 5 -34.06 22.67 8.44
N SER A 6 -33.94 21.46 8.97
CA SER A 6 -33.87 21.23 10.42
C SER A 6 -32.53 20.58 10.76
N LEU A 7 -31.62 21.38 11.31
CA LEU A 7 -30.32 20.93 11.82
C LEU A 7 -30.49 20.52 13.29
N PHE A 8 -30.49 19.21 13.55
CA PHE A 8 -30.28 18.71 14.91
C PHE A 8 -28.79 18.57 15.17
N VAL A 9 -28.22 19.55 15.89
CA VAL A 9 -26.83 19.51 16.35
C VAL A 9 -26.78 18.70 17.64
N CYS A 10 -26.30 17.45 17.57
CA CYS A 10 -26.06 16.65 18.77
C CYS A 10 -24.68 16.98 19.34
N PHE A 11 -24.65 17.76 20.42
CA PHE A 11 -23.43 18.02 21.20
C PHE A 11 -23.10 16.80 22.08
N ILE A 12 -22.00 16.10 21.78
CA ILE A 12 -21.30 15.26 22.76
C ILE A 12 -19.86 15.74 22.86
N CYS A 13 -19.60 16.66 23.80
CA CYS A 13 -18.24 17.03 24.17
C CYS A 13 -17.64 15.94 25.06
N PHE A 14 -16.47 15.43 24.68
CA PHE A 14 -15.63 14.62 25.56
C PHE A 14 -14.99 15.50 26.66
N GLN A 15 -15.73 15.75 27.75
CA GLN A 15 -15.18 16.36 28.97
C GLN A 15 -14.81 15.28 29.99
N GLY A 16 -13.58 14.75 29.89
CA GLY A 16 -12.94 13.96 30.94
C GLY A 16 -12.19 14.88 31.92
N ALA A 17 -12.65 14.97 33.16
CA ALA A 17 -12.18 15.99 34.11
C ALA A 17 -10.80 15.69 34.73
N LEU A 18 -9.87 16.66 34.64
CA LEU A 18 -8.65 16.70 35.44
C LEU A 18 -8.95 17.31 36.82
N ALA A 19 -9.19 16.47 37.83
CA ALA A 19 -9.31 16.89 39.21
C ALA A 19 -7.93 16.91 39.91
N PHE A 20 -7.34 18.10 40.04
CA PHE A 20 -6.13 18.32 40.83
C PHE A 20 -6.39 18.02 42.32
N ARG A 21 -5.68 17.05 42.91
CA ARG A 21 -5.59 16.93 44.38
C ARG A 21 -4.24 16.37 44.83
N ALA A 22 -3.47 17.21 45.49
CA ALA A 22 -2.28 16.92 46.29
C ALA A 22 -2.30 17.86 47.52
N PRO A 23 -1.52 17.63 48.60
CA PRO A 23 -0.47 16.62 48.76
C PRO A 23 -0.55 15.78 50.06
N ALA A 24 0.23 14.71 50.12
CA ALA A 24 0.82 14.17 51.36
C ALA A 24 2.06 13.30 51.06
N PHE A 25 3.24 13.76 51.47
CA PHE A 25 4.45 12.94 51.69
C PHE A 25 4.44 12.46 53.17
N PRO A 26 5.23 11.44 53.62
CA PRO A 26 6.50 10.91 53.09
C PRO A 26 6.46 9.36 52.84
N THR A 27 7.51 8.54 52.65
CA THR A 27 8.96 8.67 52.95
C THR A 27 9.87 7.85 52.01
N ARG A 28 11.18 8.03 52.16
CA ARG A 28 12.34 7.34 51.55
C ARG A 28 12.35 5.79 51.65
N HIS A 29 12.89 5.14 50.61
CA HIS A 29 14.11 4.28 50.60
C HIS A 29 14.53 4.13 49.10
N SER A 30 15.79 4.37 48.67
CA SER A 30 16.94 3.43 48.67
C SER A 30 16.60 2.08 47.99
N SER A 31 17.30 1.55 46.98
CA SER A 31 18.65 1.84 46.45
C SER A 31 18.82 1.42 44.97
N SER A 32 19.96 1.81 44.38
CA SER A 32 20.46 1.38 43.07
C SER A 32 20.77 -0.12 42.94
N ALA A 33 20.51 -0.71 41.77
CA ALA A 33 21.47 -1.58 41.07
C ALA A 33 21.08 -1.82 39.59
N LEU A 34 22.02 -1.58 38.67
CA LEU A 34 22.05 -2.14 37.31
C LEU A 34 22.58 -3.59 37.35
N TRP A 35 23.00 -4.13 36.19
CA TRP A 35 23.61 -5.46 35.97
C TRP A 35 22.59 -6.62 35.95
N GLY A 36 22.55 -7.51 34.96
CA GLY A 36 23.25 -7.56 33.67
C GLY A 36 23.17 -8.96 33.03
N LYS A 37 23.20 -9.08 31.70
CA LYS A 37 23.39 -10.36 30.99
C LYS A 37 24.26 -10.21 29.73
N VAL A 38 25.57 -10.01 29.94
CA VAL A 38 26.58 -10.18 28.88
C VAL A 38 26.93 -11.66 28.78
N LYS A 39 26.60 -12.32 27.66
CA LYS A 39 27.11 -13.67 27.36
C LYS A 39 28.48 -13.57 26.69
N ARG A 40 29.51 -14.04 27.40
CA ARG A 40 30.89 -14.19 26.87
C ARG A 40 30.93 -15.22 25.74
N GLY A 41 31.71 -14.93 24.69
CA GLY A 41 31.98 -15.85 23.58
C GLY A 41 33.42 -15.71 23.05
N LYS A 42 34.35 -16.47 23.65
CA LYS A 42 35.72 -16.80 23.23
C LYS A 42 36.71 -15.66 22.84
N LEU A 43 37.77 -15.59 23.65
CA LEU A 43 39.05 -14.93 23.36
C LEU A 43 39.82 -15.59 22.19
N GLY A 44 40.62 -14.79 21.48
CA GLY A 44 41.51 -15.27 20.41
C GLY A 44 42.71 -14.35 20.15
N ARG A 45 43.74 -14.47 21.01
CA ARG A 45 45.16 -14.05 20.87
C ARG A 45 45.51 -12.59 20.52
N GLU A 46 46.25 -11.98 21.44
CA GLU A 46 47.22 -10.90 21.18
C GLU A 46 48.43 -11.43 20.39
N ILE A 47 49.02 -10.61 19.50
CA ILE A 47 50.47 -10.49 19.30
C ILE A 47 50.79 -9.02 18.92
N ASP A 48 51.46 -8.32 19.83
CA ASP A 48 52.48 -7.25 19.72
C ASP A 48 52.44 -6.09 18.70
N ALA A 49 53.19 -5.05 19.07
CA ALA A 49 53.14 -3.70 18.54
C ALA A 49 54.28 -3.31 17.58
N ALA A 50 54.02 -2.24 16.82
CA ALA A 50 54.98 -1.29 16.25
C ALA A 50 56.10 -1.79 15.31
N THR A 51 56.09 -1.32 14.05
CA THR A 51 57.04 -0.34 13.47
C THR A 51 56.86 -0.28 11.94
N ALA A 52 56.95 0.91 11.33
CA ALA A 52 56.82 1.11 9.89
C ALA A 52 58.06 0.61 9.10
N PRO A 53 58.00 0.35 7.77
CA PRO A 53 58.19 1.47 6.84
C PRO A 53 57.49 1.36 5.46
N VAL A 54 57.57 2.48 4.73
CA VAL A 54 57.19 2.71 3.33
C VAL A 54 57.92 1.80 2.33
N ARG A 55 57.21 1.20 1.34
CA ARG A 55 57.71 1.05 -0.07
C ARG A 55 56.69 0.54 -1.12
N THR A 56 56.39 1.43 -2.07
CA THR A 56 56.21 1.23 -3.54
C THR A 56 55.95 -0.16 -4.17
N LYS A 57 54.91 -0.23 -5.03
CA LYS A 57 54.82 -0.90 -6.37
C LYS A 57 53.44 -0.53 -6.96
N LYS A 58 53.28 0.23 -8.06
CA LYS A 58 53.68 0.02 -9.47
C LYS A 58 53.06 -1.24 -10.10
N ASN A 59 51.85 -1.07 -10.65
CA ASN A 59 51.22 -1.89 -11.69
C ASN A 59 50.15 -1.03 -12.36
N LYS A 60 49.79 -1.15 -13.64
CA LYS A 60 50.46 -1.58 -14.87
C LYS A 60 49.43 -1.23 -15.96
N LYS A 61 49.84 -0.40 -16.92
CA LYS A 61 49.02 0.00 -18.08
C LYS A 61 48.53 -1.24 -18.84
N SER A 62 47.24 -1.33 -19.15
CA SER A 62 46.73 -2.16 -20.25
C SER A 62 45.68 -1.36 -21.04
N THR A 63 45.81 -1.39 -22.36
CA THR A 63 45.10 -0.54 -23.30
C THR A 63 44.19 -1.38 -24.20
N ILE A 64 43.05 -0.79 -24.58
CA ILE A 64 42.32 -1.00 -25.84
C ILE A 64 41.73 -2.40 -26.10
N ALA A 65 40.40 -2.46 -26.14
CA ALA A 65 39.65 -3.13 -27.23
C ALA A 65 38.17 -2.70 -27.20
N SER A 66 37.82 -1.61 -27.89
CA SER A 66 36.43 -1.24 -28.15
C SER A 66 35.84 -2.15 -29.24
N LYS A 67 35.18 -3.23 -28.82
CA LYS A 67 34.47 -4.13 -29.75
C LYS A 67 33.05 -3.61 -29.98
N LYS A 68 32.68 -3.42 -31.26
CA LYS A 68 31.34 -2.99 -31.67
C LYS A 68 30.27 -3.92 -31.09
N THR A 69 29.23 -3.34 -30.51
CA THR A 69 28.01 -4.03 -30.13
C THR A 69 27.05 -4.03 -31.31
N ASP A 70 27.06 -5.10 -32.10
CA ASP A 70 25.93 -5.40 -32.97
C ASP A 70 24.73 -5.78 -32.10
N ALA A 71 23.57 -5.16 -32.37
CA ALA A 71 22.38 -5.34 -31.57
C ALA A 71 21.72 -6.70 -31.88
N ASN A 72 22.15 -7.76 -31.18
CA ASN A 72 21.44 -9.04 -31.15
C ASN A 72 20.09 -8.87 -30.45
N ILE A 73 19.08 -8.47 -31.23
CA ILE A 73 17.67 -8.62 -30.89
C ILE A 73 17.40 -10.11 -30.65
N SER A 74 16.70 -10.45 -29.57
CA SER A 74 16.39 -11.84 -29.28
C SER A 74 15.41 -12.40 -30.33
N PRO A 75 15.55 -13.67 -30.78
CA PRO A 75 14.64 -14.26 -31.77
C PRO A 75 13.16 -14.13 -31.41
N ALA A 76 12.84 -14.27 -30.11
CA ALA A 76 11.48 -14.11 -29.59
C ALA A 76 10.89 -12.69 -29.71
N LEU A 77 11.74 -11.64 -29.78
CA LEU A 77 11.26 -10.28 -30.02
C LEU A 77 10.99 -10.04 -31.52
N ALA A 78 11.80 -10.64 -32.39
CA ALA A 78 11.61 -10.58 -33.84
C ALA A 78 10.32 -11.31 -34.26
N GLU A 79 10.05 -12.48 -33.69
CA GLU A 79 8.83 -13.27 -33.94
C GLU A 79 7.56 -12.52 -33.48
N TRP A 80 7.62 -11.81 -32.36
CA TRP A 80 6.49 -11.00 -31.87
C TRP A 80 6.22 -9.75 -32.73
N MET A 81 7.26 -9.11 -33.27
CA MET A 81 7.08 -7.98 -34.20
C MET A 81 6.57 -8.42 -35.57
N ALA A 82 7.00 -9.59 -36.07
CA ALA A 82 6.47 -10.14 -37.32
C ALA A 82 4.96 -10.46 -37.25
N SER A 83 4.44 -10.82 -36.07
CA SER A 83 3.02 -11.14 -35.88
C SER A 83 2.05 -9.95 -35.79
N GLN A 84 2.51 -8.70 -35.93
CA GLN A 84 1.64 -7.51 -35.94
C GLN A 84 1.37 -6.90 -37.32
N GLU A 85 2.04 -7.35 -38.39
CA GLU A 85 1.88 -6.75 -39.73
C GLU A 85 0.92 -7.51 -40.67
N GLU A 86 0.43 -8.70 -40.27
CA GLU A 86 -0.56 -9.48 -41.03
C GLU A 86 -1.92 -9.55 -40.34
N ASP A 87 -2.67 -8.44 -40.32
CA ASP A 87 -4.14 -8.51 -40.30
C ASP A 87 -4.78 -7.24 -40.90
N GLY A 88 -5.12 -7.31 -42.18
CA GLY A 88 -5.52 -6.15 -42.98
C GLY A 88 -6.56 -6.44 -44.07
N VAL A 89 -7.85 -6.35 -43.69
CA VAL A 89 -8.99 -5.93 -44.53
C VAL A 89 -9.46 -6.85 -45.68
N THR A 90 -10.68 -7.39 -45.59
CA THR A 90 -11.84 -7.14 -46.50
C THR A 90 -13.09 -7.92 -46.04
N THR A 91 -14.15 -7.30 -45.53
CA THR A 91 -15.39 -6.77 -46.19
C THR A 91 -16.38 -7.81 -46.79
N SER A 92 -17.67 -7.63 -46.44
CA SER A 92 -18.90 -7.89 -47.24
C SER A 92 -19.71 -9.22 -47.12
N THR A 93 -20.78 -9.13 -46.31
CA THR A 93 -22.22 -9.31 -46.68
C THR A 93 -22.80 -10.60 -47.31
N ASP A 94 -23.73 -11.20 -46.54
CA ASP A 94 -25.14 -11.55 -46.87
C ASP A 94 -25.59 -12.99 -47.26
N SER A 95 -26.69 -13.38 -46.58
CA SER A 95 -27.85 -14.15 -47.04
C SER A 95 -27.95 -15.70 -47.02
N LEU A 96 -29.14 -16.10 -46.52
CA LEU A 96 -29.97 -17.28 -46.81
C LEU A 96 -29.82 -18.60 -46.02
N ARG A 97 -30.75 -18.77 -45.06
CA ARG A 97 -31.65 -19.93 -44.81
C ARG A 97 -31.18 -21.35 -45.19
N THR A 98 -31.30 -22.28 -44.23
CA THR A 98 -32.20 -23.48 -44.30
C THR A 98 -32.38 -24.08 -42.89
N ALA A 99 -33.49 -24.78 -42.63
CA ALA A 99 -33.91 -25.27 -41.31
C ALA A 99 -33.84 -26.81 -41.18
N SER A 100 -33.89 -27.28 -39.92
CA SER A 100 -34.09 -28.69 -39.51
C SER A 100 -32.88 -29.62 -39.78
N SER A 101 -32.42 -30.47 -38.86
CA SER A 101 -33.23 -31.45 -38.13
C SER A 101 -32.52 -32.05 -36.90
N THR A 102 -33.30 -32.73 -36.05
CA THR A 102 -32.86 -33.47 -34.88
C THR A 102 -32.28 -34.85 -35.24
N THR A 103 -31.12 -35.21 -34.70
CA THR A 103 -30.71 -36.62 -34.59
C THR A 103 -29.90 -36.89 -33.32
N THR A 104 -30.46 -37.73 -32.45
CA THR A 104 -29.74 -38.36 -31.34
C THR A 104 -28.90 -39.52 -31.85
N SER A 105 -27.61 -39.57 -31.50
CA SER A 105 -26.83 -40.81 -31.55
C SER A 105 -25.78 -40.86 -30.45
N SER A 106 -25.90 -41.90 -29.64
CA SER A 106 -25.00 -42.30 -28.56
C SER A 106 -23.64 -42.82 -29.05
N SER A 107 -22.74 -43.05 -28.08
CA SER A 107 -21.50 -43.85 -28.14
C SER A 107 -20.23 -43.18 -28.68
N ALA A 108 -19.27 -42.97 -27.77
CA ALA A 108 -17.85 -43.28 -27.90
C ALA A 108 -17.10 -42.68 -26.69
N SER A 109 -16.92 -43.47 -25.62
CA SER A 109 -16.02 -43.10 -24.53
C SER A 109 -14.57 -43.25 -25.00
N THR A 110 -13.96 -42.16 -25.51
CA THR A 110 -12.54 -42.13 -25.86
C THR A 110 -11.70 -42.25 -24.60
N TYR A 111 -11.30 -43.49 -24.31
CA TYR A 111 -10.42 -43.85 -23.21
C TYR A 111 -8.99 -43.37 -23.53
N THR A 112 -8.64 -42.15 -23.08
CA THR A 112 -7.27 -41.65 -23.20
C THR A 112 -6.35 -42.46 -22.30
N SER A 113 -5.44 -43.21 -22.92
CA SER A 113 -4.44 -44.04 -22.26
C SER A 113 -3.66 -43.28 -21.17
N PHE A 114 -3.64 -43.81 -19.95
CA PHE A 114 -2.72 -43.41 -18.89
C PHE A 114 -1.47 -44.31 -18.95
N ASP A 115 -0.69 -44.19 -20.03
CA ASP A 115 0.64 -44.76 -20.15
C ASP A 115 1.54 -43.71 -20.81
N ASP A 116 2.16 -42.87 -19.97
CA ASP A 116 3.23 -41.97 -20.37
C ASP A 116 4.26 -41.96 -19.23
N GLU A 117 5.26 -42.86 -19.34
CA GLU A 117 6.44 -42.85 -18.47
C GLU A 117 7.27 -41.59 -18.77
N GLU A 118 6.91 -40.46 -18.15
CA GLU A 118 7.66 -39.20 -18.30
C GLU A 118 9.13 -39.38 -17.84
N ASP A 119 10.04 -39.45 -18.82
CA ASP A 119 11.48 -39.42 -18.64
C ASP A 119 11.90 -38.23 -17.74
N PRO A 120 12.50 -38.48 -16.55
CA PRO A 120 12.80 -37.44 -15.57
C PRO A 120 13.88 -36.44 -16.03
N SER A 121 14.57 -36.70 -17.14
CA SER A 121 15.69 -35.88 -17.63
C SER A 121 15.26 -34.48 -18.14
N ASN A 122 14.06 -34.33 -18.69
CA ASN A 122 13.67 -33.14 -19.45
C ASN A 122 13.05 -31.99 -18.60
N ARG A 123 12.96 -32.16 -17.27
CA ARG A 123 12.28 -31.20 -16.37
C ARG A 123 13.04 -29.89 -16.09
N LYS A 124 14.26 -29.70 -16.62
CA LYS A 124 15.09 -28.51 -16.34
C LYS A 124 14.75 -27.29 -17.21
N ASN A 125 14.28 -27.47 -18.44
CA ASN A 125 14.09 -26.35 -19.39
C ASN A 125 12.69 -25.70 -19.38
N LYS A 126 11.66 -26.31 -18.78
CA LYS A 126 10.29 -25.74 -18.73
C LYS A 126 10.08 -24.62 -17.68
N LYS A 127 11.04 -24.38 -16.78
CA LYS A 127 10.90 -23.39 -15.68
C LYS A 127 11.02 -21.89 -16.06
N PRO A 128 12.00 -21.44 -16.88
CA PRO A 128 12.18 -20.00 -17.14
C PRO A 128 11.01 -19.35 -17.90
N MET A 129 10.40 -20.07 -18.84
CA MET A 129 9.31 -19.55 -19.70
C MET A 129 8.03 -19.20 -18.91
N LYS A 130 7.78 -19.85 -17.77
CA LYS A 130 6.63 -19.52 -16.90
C LYS A 130 6.87 -18.27 -16.04
N GLN A 131 8.11 -17.84 -15.86
CA GLN A 131 8.45 -16.63 -15.10
C GLN A 131 8.33 -15.36 -15.97
N SER A 132 8.77 -15.42 -17.23
CA SER A 132 8.63 -14.28 -18.17
C SER A 132 7.16 -13.94 -18.44
N ALA A 133 6.31 -14.94 -18.67
CA ALA A 133 4.87 -14.73 -18.89
C ALA A 133 4.16 -14.07 -17.69
N ARG A 134 4.53 -14.47 -16.45
CA ARG A 134 4.00 -13.84 -15.23
C ARG A 134 4.45 -12.38 -15.10
N LYS A 135 5.74 -12.12 -15.32
CA LYS A 135 6.26 -10.76 -15.26
C LYS A 135 5.61 -9.86 -16.31
N ALA A 136 5.44 -10.32 -17.55
CA ALA A 136 4.77 -9.56 -18.61
C ALA A 136 3.31 -9.20 -18.24
N ALA A 137 2.58 -10.10 -17.57
CA ALA A 137 1.24 -9.83 -17.07
C ALA A 137 1.23 -8.81 -15.91
N GLU A 138 2.19 -8.89 -14.98
CA GLU A 138 2.39 -7.90 -13.92
C GLU A 138 2.75 -6.51 -14.49
N ASP A 139 3.70 -6.45 -15.44
CA ASP A 139 4.13 -5.22 -16.11
C ASP A 139 2.96 -4.57 -16.88
N ALA A 140 2.17 -5.36 -17.63
CA ALA A 140 0.99 -4.86 -18.37
C ALA A 140 -0.11 -4.32 -17.44
N ARG A 141 -0.36 -5.02 -16.33
CA ARG A 141 -1.29 -4.57 -15.29
C ARG A 141 -0.81 -3.26 -14.65
N ASP A 142 0.47 -3.15 -14.31
CA ASP A 142 1.05 -1.95 -13.71
C ASP A 142 0.98 -0.74 -14.65
N VAL A 143 1.06 -0.95 -15.97
CA VAL A 143 0.79 0.11 -16.97
C VAL A 143 -0.68 0.54 -16.93
N ARG A 144 -1.65 -0.39 -16.93
CA ARG A 144 -3.09 -0.03 -16.84
C ARG A 144 -3.42 0.71 -15.55
N VAL A 145 -2.88 0.27 -14.41
CA VAL A 145 -3.06 0.95 -13.12
C VAL A 145 -2.49 2.37 -13.17
N LYS A 146 -1.31 2.59 -13.76
CA LYS A 146 -0.73 3.95 -13.90
C LYS A 146 -1.59 4.88 -14.75
N VAL A 147 -2.22 4.36 -15.82
CA VAL A 147 -3.17 5.14 -16.63
C VAL A 147 -4.38 5.56 -15.79
N LEU A 148 -5.01 4.61 -15.09
CA LEU A 148 -6.19 4.89 -14.25
C LEU A 148 -5.86 5.82 -13.06
N VAL A 149 -4.69 5.68 -12.44
CA VAL A 149 -4.25 6.59 -11.36
C VAL A 149 -4.00 8.01 -11.88
N LYS A 150 -3.48 8.16 -13.10
CA LYS A 150 -3.31 9.47 -13.75
C LYS A 150 -4.67 10.10 -14.08
N GLU A 151 -5.59 9.32 -14.66
CA GLU A 151 -6.96 9.74 -14.97
C GLU A 151 -7.74 10.13 -13.70
N LEU A 152 -7.54 9.40 -12.60
CA LEU A 152 -8.05 9.75 -11.27
C LEU A 152 -7.47 11.09 -10.78
N GLN A 153 -6.16 11.30 -10.88
CA GLN A 153 -5.53 12.57 -10.48
C GLN A 153 -6.03 13.76 -11.31
N GLU A 154 -6.13 13.61 -12.64
CA GLU A 154 -6.69 14.63 -13.53
C GLU A 154 -8.17 14.91 -13.21
N SER A 155 -8.94 13.89 -12.83
CA SER A 155 -10.34 14.02 -12.38
C SER A 155 -10.46 14.76 -11.04
N LEU A 156 -9.53 14.53 -10.10
CA LEU A 156 -9.50 15.21 -8.81
C LEU A 156 -9.10 16.69 -8.95
N GLU A 157 -8.10 16.99 -9.77
CA GLU A 157 -7.65 18.37 -10.06
C GLU A 157 -8.71 19.19 -10.80
N SER A 158 -9.38 18.58 -11.79
CA SER A 158 -10.49 19.21 -12.52
C SER A 158 -11.80 19.29 -11.73
N LYS A 159 -11.86 18.66 -10.54
CA LYS A 159 -13.07 18.53 -9.70
C LYS A 159 -14.24 17.90 -10.45
N ALA A 160 -13.95 16.79 -11.13
CA ALA A 160 -14.92 15.95 -11.80
C ALA A 160 -16.08 15.54 -10.86
N PRO A 161 -17.28 15.26 -11.39
CA PRO A 161 -18.39 14.78 -10.58
C PRO A 161 -18.05 13.46 -9.90
N PHE A 162 -18.65 13.26 -8.73
CA PHE A 162 -18.33 12.16 -7.82
C PHE A 162 -18.43 10.77 -8.46
N ASP A 163 -19.44 10.56 -9.30
CA ASP A 163 -19.67 9.28 -9.99
C ASP A 163 -18.52 8.90 -10.93
N VAL A 164 -17.86 9.87 -11.57
CA VAL A 164 -16.69 9.61 -12.44
C VAL A 164 -15.51 9.12 -11.59
N ILE A 165 -15.29 9.73 -10.43
CA ILE A 165 -14.24 9.32 -9.49
C ILE A 165 -14.51 7.89 -8.99
N LEU A 166 -15.75 7.58 -8.58
CA LEU A 166 -16.12 6.22 -8.17
C LEU A 166 -15.95 5.19 -9.29
N ASN A 167 -16.30 5.53 -10.53
CA ASN A 167 -16.14 4.62 -11.67
C ASN A 167 -14.66 4.26 -11.90
N ILE A 168 -13.74 5.25 -11.85
CA ILE A 168 -12.30 5.00 -11.99
C ILE A 168 -11.77 4.15 -10.82
N ILE A 169 -12.22 4.44 -9.59
CA ILE A 169 -11.89 3.63 -8.40
C ILE A 169 -12.38 2.17 -8.59
N GLY A 170 -13.61 1.98 -9.04
CA GLY A 170 -14.19 0.66 -9.35
C GLY A 170 -13.42 -0.08 -10.44
N GLU A 171 -12.98 0.60 -11.50
CA GLU A 171 -12.10 0.01 -12.51
C GLU A 171 -10.78 -0.49 -11.91
N ILE A 172 -10.13 0.31 -11.05
CA ILE A 172 -8.89 -0.11 -10.37
C ILE A 172 -9.15 -1.32 -9.47
N MET A 173 -10.28 -1.35 -8.75
CA MET A 173 -10.63 -2.44 -7.83
C MET A 173 -10.97 -3.76 -8.53
N ASN A 174 -11.46 -3.69 -9.77
CA ASN A 174 -11.72 -4.87 -10.60
C ASN A 174 -10.45 -5.46 -11.26
N LEU A 175 -9.30 -4.80 -11.15
CA LEU A 175 -8.01 -5.36 -11.60
C LEU A 175 -7.47 -6.39 -10.60
N PRO A 176 -6.71 -7.40 -11.06
CA PRO A 176 -6.11 -8.39 -10.15
C PRO A 176 -5.18 -7.72 -9.13
N ALA A 177 -5.56 -7.78 -7.85
CA ALA A 177 -4.81 -7.18 -6.75
C ALA A 177 -3.42 -7.81 -6.59
N ALA A 178 -2.41 -7.00 -6.24
CA ALA A 178 -1.11 -7.52 -5.85
C ALA A 178 -1.16 -8.05 -4.41
N ASN A 179 -0.11 -8.78 -4.02
CA ASN A 179 0.00 -9.33 -2.68
C ASN A 179 0.28 -8.21 -1.65
N PHE A 180 -0.73 -7.74 -0.93
CA PHE A 180 -0.62 -6.70 0.10
C PHE A 180 0.46 -7.01 1.16
N LYS A 181 0.69 -8.28 1.49
CA LYS A 181 1.78 -8.70 2.39
C LYS A 181 3.17 -8.34 1.87
N GLN A 182 3.37 -8.35 0.55
CA GLN A 182 4.63 -7.96 -0.07
C GLN A 182 4.83 -6.44 -0.04
N LEU A 183 3.75 -5.67 -0.06
CA LEU A 183 3.75 -4.22 0.11
C LEU A 183 4.25 -3.84 1.53
N SER A 184 3.55 -4.33 2.56
CA SER A 184 3.78 -3.94 3.96
C SER A 184 4.99 -4.61 4.62
N ALA A 185 5.35 -5.83 4.22
CA ALA A 185 6.54 -6.54 4.72
C ALA A 185 7.81 -6.25 3.91
N SER A 186 7.74 -5.40 2.88
CA SER A 186 8.92 -4.94 2.12
C SER A 186 10.01 -4.39 3.05
N ALA A 187 11.28 -4.61 2.69
CA ALA A 187 12.40 -3.98 3.38
C ALA A 187 12.63 -2.53 2.94
N ALA A 188 12.15 -2.16 1.75
CA ALA A 188 12.17 -0.78 1.26
C ALA A 188 10.98 -0.01 1.82
N ARG A 189 11.21 1.21 2.30
CA ARG A 189 10.16 2.16 2.67
C ARG A 189 9.26 2.40 1.45
N GLN A 190 7.95 2.39 1.66
CA GLN A 190 6.97 2.75 0.64
C GLN A 190 6.04 3.80 1.22
N ASP A 191 6.03 4.96 0.59
CA ASP A 191 5.29 6.14 1.01
C ASP A 191 4.12 6.40 0.05
N PHE A 192 2.99 6.79 0.63
CA PHE A 192 1.74 7.06 -0.08
C PHE A 192 1.12 8.35 0.46
N ARG A 193 0.45 9.11 -0.40
CA ARG A 193 -0.40 10.26 -0.09
C ARG A 193 -1.86 9.86 -0.22
N LEU A 194 -2.71 10.27 0.72
CA LEU A 194 -4.16 10.13 0.63
C LEU A 194 -4.67 11.05 -0.48
N ALA A 195 -4.92 10.49 -1.66
CA ALA A 195 -5.35 11.26 -2.84
C ALA A 195 -6.84 11.59 -2.80
N TRP A 196 -7.65 10.70 -2.23
CA TRP A 196 -9.09 10.87 -2.11
C TRP A 196 -9.66 10.05 -0.95
N VAL A 197 -10.75 10.53 -0.37
CA VAL A 197 -11.52 9.87 0.68
C VAL A 197 -13.00 10.20 0.54
N GLY A 198 -13.87 9.22 0.78
CA GLY A 198 -15.32 9.40 0.62
C GLY A 198 -15.99 10.20 1.75
N SER A 199 -15.44 10.21 2.97
CA SER A 199 -16.00 10.94 4.11
C SER A 199 -14.96 11.39 5.13
N ASP A 200 -15.34 12.42 5.89
CA ASP A 200 -14.60 12.92 7.04
C ASP A 200 -14.46 11.87 8.17
N GLU A 201 -15.45 10.98 8.31
CA GLU A 201 -15.45 9.89 9.28
C GLU A 201 -14.45 8.79 8.91
N ALA A 202 -14.31 8.47 7.61
CA ALA A 202 -13.31 7.51 7.15
C ALA A 202 -11.88 7.98 7.43
N VAL A 203 -11.61 9.30 7.36
CA VAL A 203 -10.32 9.86 7.79
C VAL A 203 -10.17 9.76 9.31
N CYS A 204 -11.20 10.14 10.09
CA CYS A 204 -11.16 10.05 11.54
C CYS A 204 -10.93 8.63 12.08
N HIS A 205 -11.41 7.61 11.37
CA HIS A 205 -11.19 6.21 11.73
C HIS A 205 -9.70 5.84 11.71
N VAL A 206 -8.96 6.35 10.73
CA VAL A 206 -7.53 6.02 10.52
C VAL A 206 -6.60 6.96 11.28
N GLY A 207 -6.97 8.23 11.37
CA GLY A 207 -6.17 9.32 11.93
C GLY A 207 -6.55 9.74 13.36
N THR A 208 -6.24 10.99 13.70
CA THR A 208 -6.58 11.60 15.00
C THR A 208 -7.93 12.31 15.01
N GLY A 209 -8.46 12.64 13.83
CA GLY A 209 -9.68 13.44 13.69
C GLY A 209 -9.53 14.91 14.12
N LEU A 210 -8.31 15.40 14.36
CA LEU A 210 -8.07 16.78 14.81
C LEU A 210 -8.53 17.86 13.82
N HIS A 211 -8.79 17.51 12.57
CA HIS A 211 -9.44 18.40 11.59
C HIS A 211 -10.91 18.73 11.91
N LYS A 212 -11.56 18.00 12.82
CA LYS A 212 -12.88 18.37 13.38
C LYS A 212 -12.80 19.49 14.42
N VAL A 213 -11.61 19.85 14.90
CA VAL A 213 -11.42 20.96 15.85
C VAL A 213 -11.64 22.29 15.14
N PRO A 214 -12.38 23.25 15.73
CA PRO A 214 -12.55 24.58 15.13
C PRO A 214 -11.21 25.22 14.76
N LEU A 215 -11.16 25.87 13.60
CA LEU A 215 -9.97 26.48 12.99
C LEU A 215 -8.87 25.51 12.51
N ALA A 216 -8.96 24.21 12.80
CA ALA A 216 -8.12 23.21 12.14
C ALA A 216 -8.70 22.85 10.77
N ARG A 217 -7.83 22.57 9.79
CA ARG A 217 -8.19 21.93 8.52
C ARG A 217 -7.13 20.89 8.18
N LEU A 218 -7.57 19.69 7.83
CA LEU A 218 -6.66 18.72 7.22
C LEU A 218 -6.17 19.28 5.90
N GLN A 219 -4.85 19.26 5.68
CA GLN A 219 -4.25 19.67 4.43
C GLN A 219 -3.81 18.46 3.61
N GLU A 220 -3.06 17.54 4.22
CA GLU A 220 -2.58 16.30 3.59
C GLU A 220 -2.48 15.18 4.63
N VAL A 221 -2.59 13.93 4.18
CA VAL A 221 -2.31 12.73 4.98
C VAL A 221 -1.38 11.82 4.19
N PHE A 222 -0.30 11.37 4.84
CA PHE A 222 0.64 10.43 4.27
C PHE A 222 0.64 9.12 5.07
N LEU A 223 0.82 8.01 4.38
CA LEU A 223 0.93 6.65 4.91
C LEU A 223 2.27 6.06 4.47
N SER A 224 3.05 5.57 5.42
CA SER A 224 4.38 5.01 5.18
C SER A 224 4.49 3.60 5.74
N PHE A 225 4.86 2.65 4.88
CA PHE A 225 5.30 1.33 5.32
C PHE A 225 6.80 1.38 5.59
N CYS A 226 7.19 1.36 6.87
CA CYS A 226 8.59 1.47 7.31
C CYS A 226 9.30 0.10 7.38
N GLY A 227 8.70 -0.94 6.79
CA GLY A 227 9.17 -2.31 6.78
C GLY A 227 9.03 -3.05 8.11
N ARG A 228 9.21 -4.38 8.09
CA ARG A 228 8.96 -5.28 9.25
C ARG A 228 7.57 -5.06 9.88
N ASN A 229 6.56 -4.83 9.04
CA ASN A 229 5.19 -4.50 9.43
C ASN A 229 5.02 -3.19 10.22
N ARG A 230 6.05 -2.35 10.37
CA ARG A 230 5.89 -1.00 10.93
C ARG A 230 5.17 -0.10 9.95
N VAL A 231 4.27 0.71 10.48
CA VAL A 231 3.47 1.68 9.76
C VAL A 231 3.55 3.02 10.47
N GLU A 232 3.59 4.08 9.68
CA GLU A 232 3.61 5.47 10.13
C GLU A 232 2.55 6.22 9.33
N ILE A 233 1.73 7.04 9.99
CA ILE A 233 0.83 7.99 9.33
C ILE A 233 1.23 9.40 9.76
N GLN A 234 1.31 10.30 8.79
CA GLN A 234 1.63 11.70 9.02
C GLN A 234 0.47 12.57 8.55
N GLU A 235 -0.17 13.23 9.51
CA GLU A 235 -1.24 14.20 9.25
C GLU A 235 -0.64 15.60 9.23
N VAL A 236 -0.89 16.36 8.18
CA VAL A 236 -0.56 17.79 8.11
C VAL A 236 -1.83 18.59 8.26
N ILE A 237 -1.90 19.37 9.33
CA ILE A 237 -3.06 20.17 9.71
C ILE A 237 -2.70 21.65 9.63
N ARG A 238 -3.48 22.39 8.83
CA ARG A 238 -3.40 23.85 8.76
C ARG A 238 -4.31 24.47 9.80
N ILE A 239 -3.74 25.35 10.63
CA ILE A 239 -4.51 26.16 11.58
C ILE A 239 -4.85 27.49 10.90
N LEU A 240 -6.13 27.87 10.90
CA LEU A 240 -6.58 29.13 10.32
C LEU A 240 -6.04 30.32 11.15
N GLY A 241 -5.13 31.09 10.53
CA GLY A 241 -4.48 32.24 11.15
C GLY A 241 -3.02 32.38 10.68
N PRO A 242 -2.20 33.22 11.33
CA PRO A 242 -0.78 33.35 11.06
C PRO A 242 0.03 32.28 11.81
N PHE A 243 -0.42 31.03 11.77
CA PHE A 243 0.18 29.90 12.48
C PHE A 243 0.77 28.91 11.48
N PRO A 244 1.97 28.35 11.74
CA PRO A 244 2.57 27.34 10.87
C PRO A 244 1.73 26.06 10.87
N ASN A 245 1.86 25.29 9.80
CA ASN A 245 1.25 23.97 9.71
C ASN A 245 1.78 23.02 10.79
N VAL A 246 0.85 22.28 11.39
CA VAL A 246 1.08 21.33 12.49
C VAL A 246 1.17 19.93 11.89
N LYS A 247 2.27 19.21 12.09
CA LYS A 247 2.41 17.83 11.65
C LYS A 247 2.30 16.86 12.82
N ASN A 248 1.29 16.01 12.82
CA ASN A 248 1.20 14.87 13.75
C ASN A 248 1.73 13.62 13.06
N THR A 249 2.37 12.73 13.82
CA THR A 249 2.92 11.47 13.33
C THR A 249 2.43 10.33 14.22
N LEU A 250 1.52 9.50 13.72
CA LEU A 250 1.11 8.25 14.37
C LEU A 250 2.10 7.15 13.95
N GLN A 251 2.60 6.38 14.90
CA GLN A 251 3.48 5.24 14.67
C GLN A 251 2.88 3.98 15.28
N GLY A 252 3.12 2.85 14.61
CA GLY A 252 2.48 1.62 15.01
C GLY A 252 2.89 0.39 14.22
N GLN A 253 2.05 -0.63 14.35
CA GLN A 253 2.24 -1.93 13.73
C GLN A 253 1.04 -2.30 12.86
N SER A 254 1.32 -2.98 11.76
CA SER A 254 0.32 -3.56 10.87
C SER A 254 0.26 -5.08 11.04
N SER A 255 -0.95 -5.62 10.98
CA SER A 255 -1.21 -7.05 10.89
C SER A 255 -2.31 -7.27 9.86
N PHE A 256 -2.36 -8.45 9.26
CA PHE A 256 -3.33 -8.74 8.21
C PHE A 256 -3.83 -10.18 8.31
N THR A 257 -5.11 -10.34 8.05
CA THR A 257 -5.80 -11.63 7.95
C THR A 257 -6.35 -11.72 6.54
N ARG A 258 -5.96 -12.74 5.79
CA ARG A 258 -6.61 -13.06 4.51
C ARG A 258 -7.63 -14.15 4.74
N ASP A 259 -8.86 -13.89 4.35
CA ASP A 259 -9.88 -14.91 4.27
C ASP A 259 -9.61 -15.82 3.07
N LEU A 260 -9.92 -17.11 3.19
CA LEU A 260 -9.76 -18.08 2.10
C LEU A 260 -10.88 -17.96 1.07
N GLU A 261 -12.04 -17.42 1.45
CA GLU A 261 -13.23 -17.33 0.61
C GLU A 261 -13.35 -16.00 -0.17
N SER A 262 -12.55 -14.98 0.17
CA SER A 262 -12.58 -13.67 -0.50
C SER A 262 -11.20 -13.09 -0.73
N ASP A 263 -11.00 -12.41 -1.86
CA ASP A 263 -9.74 -11.71 -2.15
C ASP A 263 -9.48 -10.45 -1.31
N VAL A 264 -10.49 -9.96 -0.57
CA VAL A 264 -10.37 -8.85 0.38
C VAL A 264 -9.46 -9.24 1.54
N VAL A 265 -8.46 -8.40 1.84
CA VAL A 265 -7.54 -8.58 2.96
C VAL A 265 -7.98 -7.70 4.14
N GLN A 266 -8.27 -8.30 5.28
CA GLN A 266 -8.45 -7.54 6.52
C GLN A 266 -7.08 -7.02 6.98
N TRP A 267 -6.98 -5.72 7.21
CA TRP A 267 -5.77 -5.02 7.61
C TRP A 267 -6.02 -4.29 8.92
N ARG A 268 -5.34 -4.74 9.97
CA ARG A 268 -5.40 -4.15 11.32
C ARG A 268 -4.17 -3.30 11.57
N LEU A 269 -4.40 -2.05 11.91
CA LEU A 269 -3.42 -1.09 12.38
C LEU A 269 -3.53 -0.93 13.90
N THR A 270 -2.38 -0.77 14.54
CA THR A 270 -2.25 -0.67 16.00
C THR A 270 -1.28 0.47 16.30
N TRP A 271 -1.77 1.61 16.76
CA TRP A 271 -0.96 2.79 17.08
C TRP A 271 -0.40 2.67 18.50
N ASP A 272 0.93 2.67 18.64
CA ASP A 272 1.64 2.55 19.93
C ASP A 272 2.32 3.85 20.38
N SER A 273 2.57 4.78 19.44
CA SER A 273 3.11 6.12 19.70
C SER A 273 2.48 7.18 18.79
N MET A 274 2.37 8.41 19.30
CA MET A 274 2.01 9.59 18.52
C MET A 274 2.98 10.73 18.84
N VAL A 275 3.60 11.32 17.84
CA VAL A 275 4.34 12.59 17.98
C VAL A 275 3.42 13.72 17.54
N ASP A 276 3.10 14.63 18.46
CA ASP A 276 2.31 15.82 18.14
C ASP A 276 3.14 16.87 17.38
N GLY A 277 2.48 17.87 16.78
CA GLY A 277 3.18 18.96 16.09
C GLY A 277 3.96 19.93 16.99
N THR A 278 4.02 19.72 18.32
CA THR A 278 5.01 20.37 19.19
C THR A 278 6.33 19.58 19.26
N GLY A 279 6.37 18.39 18.65
CA GLY A 279 7.49 17.44 18.71
C GLY A 279 7.46 16.56 19.96
N LYS A 280 6.37 16.58 20.75
CA LYS A 280 6.24 15.77 21.95
C LYS A 280 5.71 14.38 21.58
N GLU A 281 6.44 13.35 22.00
CA GLU A 281 6.00 11.97 21.87
C GLU A 281 5.03 11.59 23.00
N ILE A 282 3.92 10.98 22.63
CA ILE A 282 2.86 10.44 23.47
C ILE A 282 2.84 8.93 23.21
N LEU A 283 3.47 8.17 24.10
CA LEU A 283 3.40 6.70 24.09
C LEU A 283 2.07 6.26 24.70
N ALA A 284 1.47 5.19 24.16
CA ALA A 284 0.26 4.60 24.75
C ALA A 284 0.45 4.23 26.23
N GLY A 285 1.60 3.63 26.57
CA GLY A 285 2.03 3.32 27.95
C GLY A 285 1.25 2.21 28.67
N LYS A 286 -0.02 2.02 28.32
CA LYS A 286 -0.90 0.91 28.71
C LYS A 286 -1.64 0.39 27.47
N ASP A 287 -2.04 -0.88 27.51
CA ASP A 287 -2.80 -1.52 26.43
C ASP A 287 -4.17 -0.86 26.16
N GLU A 288 -4.77 -0.24 27.19
CA GLU A 288 -6.03 0.52 27.11
C GLU A 288 -5.94 1.75 26.20
N ASN A 289 -4.74 2.33 26.04
CA ASN A 289 -4.50 3.53 25.24
C ASN A 289 -4.04 3.20 23.81
N ILE A 290 -3.93 1.91 23.45
CA ILE A 290 -3.52 1.47 22.12
C ILE A 290 -4.73 1.56 21.18
N GLN A 291 -4.75 2.57 20.32
CA GLN A 291 -5.78 2.71 19.29
C GLN A 291 -5.62 1.58 18.26
N ARG A 292 -6.70 0.85 18.00
CA ARG A 292 -6.78 -0.18 16.96
C ARG A 292 -7.70 0.32 15.86
N VAL A 293 -7.27 0.14 14.62
CA VAL A 293 -7.98 0.59 13.42
C VAL A 293 -8.04 -0.59 12.46
N ASP A 294 -9.24 -1.11 12.23
CA ASP A 294 -9.46 -2.19 11.27
C ASP A 294 -9.92 -1.62 9.92
N LEU A 295 -9.35 -2.14 8.83
CA LEU A 295 -9.58 -1.75 7.45
C LEU A 295 -9.73 -2.98 6.56
N GLN A 296 -10.42 -2.83 5.44
CA GLN A 296 -10.58 -3.86 4.41
C GLN A 296 -9.87 -3.41 3.13
N VAL A 297 -8.76 -4.05 2.78
CA VAL A 297 -7.98 -3.75 1.57
C VAL A 297 -8.56 -4.54 0.41
N TYR A 298 -9.19 -3.83 -0.53
CA TYR A 298 -9.77 -4.42 -1.74
C TYR A 298 -8.77 -4.43 -2.90
N PHE A 299 -7.91 -3.40 -3.01
CA PHE A 299 -6.87 -3.36 -4.02
C PHE A 299 -5.54 -2.86 -3.43
N SER A 300 -4.44 -3.49 -3.84
CA SER A 300 -3.10 -2.98 -3.54
C SER A 300 -2.14 -3.24 -4.69
N CYS A 301 -1.24 -2.28 -4.92
CA CYS A 301 -0.04 -2.43 -5.72
C CYS A 301 1.01 -1.38 -5.29
N PRO A 302 2.23 -1.40 -5.83
CA PRO A 302 3.26 -0.42 -5.50
C PRO A 302 2.97 1.04 -5.87
N THR A 303 1.87 1.32 -6.60
CA THR A 303 1.47 2.68 -7.03
C THR A 303 0.17 3.18 -6.41
N VAL A 304 -0.75 2.30 -5.99
CA VAL A 304 -2.02 2.68 -5.35
C VAL A 304 -2.48 1.60 -4.37
N LEU A 305 -3.08 2.03 -3.27
CA LEU A 305 -3.69 1.22 -2.23
C LEU A 305 -5.11 1.74 -1.98
N ILE A 306 -6.09 0.84 -2.08
CA ILE A 306 -7.51 1.15 -1.84
C ILE A 306 -7.95 0.34 -0.62
N ALA A 307 -8.26 1.06 0.45
CA ALA A 307 -8.75 0.52 1.71
C ALA A 307 -10.15 1.06 2.00
N VAL A 308 -10.95 0.28 2.73
CA VAL A 308 -12.33 0.60 3.08
C VAL A 308 -12.52 0.43 4.58
N VAL A 309 -13.20 1.38 5.20
CA VAL A 309 -13.59 1.30 6.61
C VAL A 309 -14.75 0.31 6.76
N PRO A 310 -14.65 -0.72 7.63
CA PRO A 310 -15.75 -1.64 7.87
C PRO A 310 -17.00 -0.90 8.39
N PRO A 311 -18.22 -1.43 8.17
CA PRO A 311 -19.45 -0.74 8.57
C PRO A 311 -19.63 -0.68 10.08
N ASP A 312 -18.98 -1.59 10.81
CA ASP A 312 -18.91 -1.64 12.26
C ASP A 312 -17.43 -1.65 12.66
N ALA A 313 -17.02 -0.65 13.44
CA ALA A 313 -15.64 -0.52 13.93
C ALA A 313 -15.27 -1.59 14.96
N ASP A 314 -16.26 -2.10 15.71
CA ASP A 314 -16.08 -3.15 16.72
C ASP A 314 -16.15 -4.56 16.10
N ASN A 315 -16.76 -4.71 14.92
CA ASN A 315 -16.98 -5.99 14.25
C ASN A 315 -16.37 -6.07 12.83
N TYR A 316 -15.04 -6.12 12.79
CA TYR A 316 -14.23 -6.31 11.57
C TYR A 316 -14.53 -7.57 10.74
N ALA A 317 -15.29 -8.54 11.28
CA ALA A 317 -15.74 -9.71 10.54
C ALA A 317 -16.88 -9.39 9.55
N ILE A 318 -17.61 -8.29 9.74
CA ILE A 318 -18.62 -7.83 8.79
C ILE A 318 -17.92 -7.17 7.60
N LYS A 319 -18.05 -7.80 6.43
CA LYS A 319 -17.61 -7.24 5.14
C LYS A 319 -18.74 -6.41 4.54
N ARG A 320 -18.41 -5.30 3.87
CA ARG A 320 -19.36 -4.61 2.99
C ARG A 320 -19.65 -5.47 1.78
N ALA A 321 -20.91 -5.51 1.34
CA ALA A 321 -21.32 -6.26 0.15
C ALA A 321 -20.77 -5.59 -1.11
N ASP A 322 -20.85 -4.26 -1.16
CA ASP A 322 -20.21 -3.40 -2.16
C ASP A 322 -19.37 -2.33 -1.44
N PRO A 323 -18.05 -2.23 -1.69
CA PRO A 323 -17.23 -1.17 -1.12
C PRO A 323 -17.58 0.24 -1.61
N LEU A 324 -18.27 0.38 -2.74
CA LEU A 324 -18.70 1.66 -3.32
C LEU A 324 -20.12 2.07 -2.89
N GLU A 325 -20.77 1.27 -2.02
CA GLU A 325 -22.05 1.64 -1.40
C GLU A 325 -21.95 2.95 -0.61
N ASP A 326 -23.10 3.55 -0.29
CA ASP A 326 -23.18 4.85 0.39
C ASP A 326 -22.42 5.98 -0.33
N GLN A 327 -22.30 5.92 -1.67
CA GLN A 327 -21.42 6.81 -2.45
C GLN A 327 -19.95 6.70 -1.98
N GLY A 328 -19.44 5.48 -1.76
CA GLY A 328 -18.05 5.23 -1.39
C GLY A 328 -17.57 5.97 -0.13
N GLN A 329 -18.47 6.40 0.78
CA GLN A 329 -18.16 7.21 1.96
C GLN A 329 -17.04 6.62 2.83
N HIS A 330 -16.86 5.30 2.79
CA HIS A 330 -15.92 4.56 3.62
C HIS A 330 -14.60 4.23 2.93
N VAL A 331 -14.45 4.64 1.65
CA VAL A 331 -13.29 4.31 0.82
C VAL A 331 -12.18 5.35 1.00
N LEU A 332 -10.95 4.87 1.09
CA LEU A 332 -9.70 5.61 1.25
C LEU A 332 -8.76 5.21 0.11
N VAL A 333 -8.34 6.18 -0.71
CA VAL A 333 -7.45 5.96 -1.86
C VAL A 333 -6.11 6.62 -1.61
N PHE A 334 -5.09 5.77 -1.42
CA PHE A 334 -3.70 6.16 -1.20
C PHE A 334 -2.89 5.95 -2.48
N VAL A 335 -2.31 7.01 -3.03
CA VAL A 335 -1.43 6.95 -4.21
C VAL A 335 0.01 7.09 -3.77
N ARG A 336 0.92 6.31 -4.37
CA ARG A 336 2.35 6.33 -4.06
C ARG A 336 2.94 7.73 -4.22
N GLU A 337 3.75 8.14 -3.25
CA GLU A 337 4.50 9.40 -3.24
C GLU A 337 5.99 9.08 -3.14
N ASP A 338 6.75 9.35 -4.20
CA ASP A 338 8.20 9.05 -4.23
C ASP A 338 9.03 10.12 -3.49
N ASN A 339 8.51 11.35 -3.32
CA ASN A 339 9.25 12.48 -2.75
C ASN A 339 8.61 13.02 -1.45
N LEU A 340 8.17 12.12 -0.56
CA LEU A 340 7.48 12.46 0.70
C LEU A 340 8.19 13.58 1.49
N ASN A 341 9.52 13.54 1.63
CA ASN A 341 10.25 14.55 2.39
C ASN A 341 10.16 15.95 1.79
N GLU A 342 10.14 16.07 0.45
CA GLU A 342 10.04 17.36 -0.24
C GLU A 342 8.63 17.94 -0.10
N GLN A 343 7.59 17.09 -0.20
CA GLN A 343 6.21 17.49 0.06
C GLN A 343 6.03 17.99 1.49
N LEU A 344 6.55 17.26 2.48
CA LEU A 344 6.48 17.66 3.89
C LEU A 344 7.23 18.97 4.17
N GLU A 345 8.37 19.22 3.50
CA GLU A 345 9.10 20.47 3.65
C GLU A 345 8.36 21.65 3.01
N ALA A 346 7.80 21.46 1.81
CA ALA A 346 6.95 22.46 1.16
C ALA A 346 5.73 22.82 2.02
N LEU A 347 5.15 21.84 2.72
CA LEU A 347 4.03 22.02 3.64
C LEU A 347 4.40 22.72 4.97
N ARG A 348 5.68 22.87 5.33
CA ARG A 348 6.08 23.59 6.56
C ARG A 348 6.01 25.11 6.44
N VAL A 349 6.05 25.67 5.23
CA VAL A 349 6.28 27.10 4.96
C VAL A 349 4.99 27.82 4.47
N GLY A 350 3.81 27.27 4.77
CA GLY A 350 2.50 27.72 4.28
C GLY A 350 1.65 28.56 5.24
#